data_AF-A0A6P0RTM9-F1
#
_entry.id   AF-A0A6P0RTM9-F1
#
_cell.length_a   1.000
_cell.length_b   1.000
_cell.length_c   1.000
_cell.angle_alpha   90.00
_cell.angle_beta   90.00
_cell.angle_gamma   90.00
#
_symmetry.space_group_name_H-M   'P 1'
#
loop_
_entity.id
_entity.type
_entity.pdbx_description
1 polymer ?
#
loop_
_entity_poly.entity_id
_entity_poly.type
_entity_poly.pdbx_seq_one_letter_code
_entity_poly.pdbx_strand_id
1 'polypeptide(L)'
;MSTAATKKKKKMRKQKAASQGRDASIGAAESSSGVDLRPTPGALTRSQGRRNQSPERSQARQARADTSVNSNSPPQISKPAALKQQSTSQEPNNTNGKQASKGKPKRDFATGRTLFPVESGGKTQYLPIAREATARERRLGLFVANDSVQKEAINTLLDPATVEPASVRDFNTGRTLFATETANGKREYLPKESEATALELSQGKYLPDAQVEVPPIGNEVLNKRPLFEFNSQRNLFATKATDGSIEYLPKKSDATAFELSQGRYVNDGEISLKAPLGAENAMSNRKPRYDIGKGHIIYGVETKEGETLYLPRESDASGLERAQGLFIPDNAVDHHESKRRRTTLEDNSAAVAQHRARRADKLAGGVTARSSDSTPAPVRQATDGTALWDGFTPVKVSEEKQRETLARLRPKYDLGKGRMVYPTETAKGKIEYLPLLEDASNSERIFGLYAAFVPPEPLQNFLASAEDQNQIARQSFATERGEVSAYSQEDIDAAFEQAPTLVLRSAKLVIDRDRQTPNPKGIASNSKA
;
A
#
# COMPACT_ATOMS: atom_id res chain seq x y z
N MET A 1 29.87 27.85 54.17
CA MET A 1 31.08 27.09 53.81
C MET A 1 30.72 25.65 53.54
N SER A 2 31.07 25.17 52.34
CA SER A 2 31.26 23.80 51.85
C SER A 2 30.46 22.62 52.45
N THR A 3 29.59 22.01 51.65
CA THR A 3 29.25 20.58 51.79
C THR A 3 29.40 19.86 50.45
N ALA A 4 29.94 18.65 50.54
CA ALA A 4 30.75 18.00 49.53
C ALA A 4 29.94 17.14 48.53
N ALA A 5 30.43 17.12 47.28
CA ALA A 5 29.94 16.29 46.19
C ALA A 5 30.53 14.87 46.24
N THR A 6 29.67 13.86 46.15
CA THR A 6 30.06 12.44 46.03
C THR A 6 30.03 11.97 44.57
N LYS A 7 31.18 11.52 44.06
CA LYS A 7 31.37 10.90 42.74
C LYS A 7 30.98 9.41 42.80
N LYS A 8 30.08 8.95 41.91
CA LYS A 8 29.86 7.51 41.63
C LYS A 8 30.55 7.11 40.32
N LYS A 9 31.51 6.17 40.41
CA LYS A 9 32.13 5.45 39.28
C LYS A 9 31.20 4.32 38.82
N LYS A 10 30.95 4.19 37.51
CA LYS A 10 30.23 3.06 36.91
C LYS A 10 31.22 2.15 36.15
N LYS A 11 31.28 0.87 36.56
CA LYS A 11 32.12 -0.19 35.98
C LYS A 11 31.61 -0.60 34.59
N MET A 12 32.51 -0.71 33.62
CA MET A 12 32.30 -1.47 32.39
C MET A 12 32.43 -2.97 32.66
N ARG A 13 31.59 -3.79 32.01
CA ARG A 13 31.75 -5.25 31.94
C ARG A 13 31.71 -5.68 30.48
N LYS A 14 32.86 -6.13 29.96
CA LYS A 14 33.01 -6.87 28.70
C LYS A 14 32.45 -8.28 28.89
N GLN A 15 31.74 -8.80 27.90
CA GLN A 15 31.53 -10.25 27.75
C GLN A 15 32.06 -10.69 26.39
N LYS A 16 32.83 -11.78 26.48
CA LYS A 16 33.66 -12.41 25.45
C LYS A 16 32.95 -13.69 25.02
N ALA A 17 33.15 -14.03 23.75
CA ALA A 17 32.64 -15.21 23.06
C ALA A 17 32.92 -16.55 23.78
N ALA A 18 32.05 -17.52 23.54
CA ALA A 18 32.32 -18.93 23.74
C ALA A 18 31.82 -19.74 22.53
N SER A 19 32.79 -20.34 21.86
CA SER A 19 32.74 -21.39 20.86
C SER A 19 32.48 -22.76 21.49
N GLN A 20 31.74 -23.64 20.79
CA GLN A 20 31.74 -25.11 20.84
C GLN A 20 30.75 -25.56 19.75
N GLY A 21 31.02 -26.38 18.74
CA GLY A 21 32.04 -27.41 18.56
C GLY A 21 31.49 -28.76 19.06
N ARG A 22 30.91 -29.58 18.15
CA ARG A 22 30.84 -31.05 18.23
C ARG A 22 30.15 -31.69 17.00
N ASP A 23 31.00 -32.28 16.18
CA ASP A 23 31.02 -33.66 15.66
C ASP A 23 29.73 -34.43 15.34
N ALA A 24 29.78 -34.95 14.10
CA ALA A 24 28.96 -36.00 13.52
C ALA A 24 29.48 -37.41 13.89
N SER A 25 28.58 -38.39 13.90
CA SER A 25 28.82 -39.79 13.46
C SER A 25 27.47 -40.51 13.30
N ILE A 26 27.13 -40.97 12.09
CA ILE A 26 27.20 -42.35 11.56
C ILE A 26 26.08 -43.28 12.07
N GLY A 27 25.31 -43.85 11.12
CA GLY A 27 24.48 -45.05 11.32
C GLY A 27 23.60 -45.33 10.10
N ALA A 28 23.95 -46.36 9.33
CA ALA A 28 23.37 -46.75 8.03
C ALA A 28 22.33 -47.89 8.13
N ALA A 29 21.77 -48.24 6.95
CA ALA A 29 21.10 -49.50 6.57
C ALA A 29 19.61 -49.64 6.98
N GLU A 30 18.69 -50.27 6.23
CA GLU A 30 18.73 -51.06 4.99
C GLU A 30 17.27 -51.32 4.48
N SER A 31 17.13 -51.42 3.15
CA SER A 31 16.27 -52.32 2.32
C SER A 31 14.84 -52.75 2.72
N SER A 32 13.91 -52.67 1.74
CA SER A 32 13.13 -53.79 1.13
C SER A 32 11.90 -53.24 0.36
N SER A 33 11.88 -53.27 -0.98
CA SER A 33 11.34 -54.32 -1.90
C SER A 33 9.82 -54.55 -1.82
N GLY A 34 9.09 -54.36 -2.94
CA GLY A 34 7.72 -54.89 -3.04
C GLY A 34 6.79 -54.37 -4.14
N VAL A 35 7.09 -54.73 -5.41
CA VAL A 35 6.16 -55.25 -6.44
C VAL A 35 4.87 -54.48 -6.83
N ASP A 36 4.87 -54.09 -8.13
CA ASP A 36 3.81 -54.02 -9.15
C ASP A 36 2.34 -54.34 -8.79
N LEU A 37 1.42 -53.55 -9.37
CA LEU A 37 0.51 -53.99 -10.43
C LEU A 37 -0.31 -52.82 -11.04
N ARG A 38 -0.15 -52.68 -12.36
CA ARG A 38 -1.00 -51.95 -13.32
C ARG A 38 -2.49 -52.41 -13.26
N PRO A 39 -3.46 -51.57 -13.66
CA PRO A 39 -3.91 -51.61 -15.07
C PRO A 39 -4.31 -50.24 -15.68
N THR A 40 -3.98 -50.07 -16.96
CA THR A 40 -4.57 -49.15 -17.94
C THR A 40 -5.71 -49.87 -18.72
N PRO A 41 -6.42 -49.23 -19.68
CA PRO A 41 -7.30 -48.06 -19.58
C PRO A 41 -8.70 -48.36 -20.18
N GLY A 42 -9.73 -47.60 -19.79
CA GLY A 42 -11.08 -47.69 -20.37
C GLY A 42 -11.49 -46.40 -21.08
N ALA A 43 -11.58 -46.45 -22.41
CA ALA A 43 -12.22 -45.44 -23.25
C ALA A 43 -13.74 -45.64 -23.32
N LEU A 44 -14.45 -44.68 -23.94
CA LEU A 44 -15.90 -44.55 -24.20
C LEU A 44 -16.60 -43.68 -23.12
N THR A 45 -17.42 -42.66 -23.39
CA THR A 45 -18.17 -42.30 -24.60
C THR A 45 -18.71 -40.87 -24.49
N ARG A 46 -18.70 -40.21 -25.66
CA ARG A 46 -19.57 -39.12 -26.14
C ARG A 46 -20.97 -39.08 -25.51
N SER A 47 -21.39 -37.94 -24.95
CA SER A 47 -22.78 -37.50 -25.00
C SER A 47 -22.88 -35.98 -25.10
N GLN A 48 -23.77 -35.54 -25.99
CA GLN A 48 -24.04 -34.15 -26.30
C GLN A 48 -25.03 -33.54 -25.30
N GLY A 49 -24.81 -32.28 -24.94
CA GLY A 49 -25.80 -31.46 -24.23
C GLY A 49 -25.77 -30.03 -24.79
N ARG A 50 -26.80 -29.70 -25.56
CA ARG A 50 -27.03 -28.40 -26.22
C ARG A 50 -27.67 -27.37 -25.28
N ARG A 51 -27.37 -26.10 -25.57
CA ARG A 51 -28.22 -24.87 -25.50
C ARG A 51 -28.72 -24.36 -24.14
N ASN A 52 -28.29 -23.15 -23.80
CA ASN A 52 -29.13 -21.95 -23.96
C ASN A 52 -28.27 -20.68 -23.89
N GLN A 53 -28.11 -19.99 -25.03
CA GLN A 53 -27.58 -18.62 -25.11
C GLN A 53 -28.73 -17.71 -25.56
N SER A 54 -28.96 -16.65 -24.80
CA SER A 54 -29.95 -15.60 -25.02
C SER A 54 -29.43 -14.53 -26.01
N PRO A 55 -30.27 -13.95 -26.88
CA PRO A 55 -29.86 -13.00 -27.91
C PRO A 55 -30.29 -11.55 -27.58
N GLU A 56 -29.42 -10.73 -27.00
CA GLU A 56 -29.69 -9.28 -26.80
C GLU A 56 -28.45 -8.39 -26.99
N ARG A 57 -27.55 -8.75 -27.91
CA ARG A 57 -26.32 -7.97 -28.12
C ARG A 57 -25.90 -7.87 -29.58
N SER A 58 -26.80 -7.40 -30.43
CA SER A 58 -26.49 -7.23 -31.86
C SER A 58 -27.34 -6.16 -32.58
N GLN A 59 -27.59 -4.99 -31.99
CA GLN A 59 -28.28 -3.88 -32.69
C GLN A 59 -27.71 -2.47 -32.43
N ALA A 60 -26.45 -2.33 -32.00
CA ALA A 60 -25.86 -1.01 -31.71
C ALA A 60 -24.57 -0.69 -32.49
N ARG A 61 -24.30 -1.38 -33.61
CA ARG A 61 -23.15 -1.06 -34.49
C ARG A 61 -23.47 -1.35 -35.95
N GLN A 62 -24.31 -0.52 -36.56
CA GLN A 62 -24.41 -0.36 -38.02
C GLN A 62 -25.28 0.86 -38.33
N ALA A 63 -24.69 2.05 -38.20
CA ALA A 63 -25.25 3.31 -38.73
C ALA A 63 -24.16 4.39 -38.77
N ARG A 64 -23.04 4.11 -39.44
CA ARG A 64 -22.05 5.13 -39.87
C ARG A 64 -21.28 4.61 -41.09
N ALA A 65 -21.94 4.65 -42.23
CA ALA A 65 -21.33 4.80 -43.54
C ALA A 65 -22.44 5.27 -44.47
N ASP A 66 -22.07 6.02 -45.51
CA ASP A 66 -22.92 6.47 -46.61
C ASP A 66 -23.76 7.73 -46.32
N THR A 67 -23.14 8.89 -46.53
CA THR A 67 -23.63 9.87 -47.52
C THR A 67 -22.70 11.09 -47.58
N SER A 68 -21.91 11.15 -48.66
CA SER A 68 -21.16 12.33 -49.08
C SER A 68 -21.35 12.57 -50.57
N VAL A 69 -22.37 13.33 -50.98
CA VAL A 69 -22.42 13.99 -52.29
C VAL A 69 -23.16 15.34 -52.17
N ASN A 70 -22.34 16.39 -52.14
CA ASN A 70 -22.44 17.67 -52.86
C ASN A 70 -23.80 18.16 -53.41
N SER A 71 -24.26 19.34 -53.00
CA SER A 71 -24.67 20.46 -53.90
C SER A 71 -25.17 21.71 -53.14
N ASN A 72 -24.75 22.86 -53.67
CA ASN A 72 -25.02 24.23 -53.22
C ASN A 72 -26.49 24.65 -53.32
N SER A 73 -27.02 25.31 -52.28
CA SER A 73 -27.84 26.54 -52.31
C SER A 73 -28.32 26.93 -50.89
N PRO A 74 -28.31 28.22 -50.49
CA PRO A 74 -28.86 28.65 -49.21
C PRO A 74 -30.36 28.99 -49.37
N PRO A 75 -31.23 28.59 -48.43
CA PRO A 75 -32.04 29.65 -47.83
C PRO A 75 -32.51 29.41 -46.37
N GLN A 76 -32.74 30.54 -45.70
CA GLN A 76 -33.82 30.83 -44.75
C GLN A 76 -34.04 29.89 -43.55
N ILE A 77 -33.56 30.35 -42.40
CA ILE A 77 -33.93 29.82 -41.08
C ILE A 77 -35.34 30.32 -40.72
N SER A 78 -36.35 29.57 -41.13
CA SER A 78 -37.66 29.61 -40.47
C SER A 78 -37.57 28.84 -39.15
N LYS A 79 -37.90 29.51 -38.03
CA LYS A 79 -38.07 28.93 -36.70
C LYS A 79 -38.92 27.65 -36.75
N PRO A 80 -38.42 26.48 -36.31
CA PRO A 80 -39.29 25.35 -36.02
C PRO A 80 -39.86 25.47 -34.60
N ALA A 81 -41.08 24.97 -34.49
CA ALA A 81 -41.98 25.07 -33.36
C ALA A 81 -41.40 24.54 -32.04
N ALA A 82 -41.76 25.23 -30.96
CA ALA A 82 -41.50 24.82 -29.59
C ALA A 82 -42.07 23.41 -29.34
N LEU A 83 -41.18 22.42 -29.33
CA LEU A 83 -41.44 21.17 -28.63
C LEU A 83 -41.55 21.54 -27.15
N LYS A 84 -42.78 21.58 -26.64
CA LYS A 84 -43.08 21.62 -25.21
C LYS A 84 -42.49 20.35 -24.57
N GLN A 85 -41.22 20.41 -24.20
CA GLN A 85 -40.74 19.59 -23.10
C GLN A 85 -41.43 20.14 -21.86
N GLN A 86 -42.51 19.46 -21.46
CA GLN A 86 -43.06 19.63 -20.13
C GLN A 86 -41.92 19.41 -19.15
N SER A 87 -41.49 20.52 -18.57
CA SER A 87 -40.74 20.55 -17.33
C SER A 87 -41.58 19.82 -16.29
N THR A 88 -41.37 18.53 -16.10
CA THR A 88 -41.69 17.87 -14.82
C THR A 88 -40.63 18.29 -13.81
N SER A 89 -40.60 19.59 -13.56
CA SER A 89 -39.97 20.23 -12.42
C SER A 89 -40.99 20.12 -11.29
N GLN A 90 -40.98 18.99 -10.59
CA GLN A 90 -41.49 18.82 -9.22
C GLN A 90 -41.12 17.41 -8.74
N GLU A 91 -39.82 17.11 -8.64
CA GLU A 91 -39.38 16.15 -7.63
C GLU A 91 -39.31 16.92 -6.30
N PRO A 92 -40.01 16.48 -5.22
CA PRO A 92 -39.88 17.13 -3.94
C PRO A 92 -38.46 16.88 -3.42
N ASN A 93 -37.64 17.93 -3.37
CA ASN A 93 -36.49 18.00 -2.48
C ASN A 93 -37.00 17.85 -1.04
N ASN A 94 -37.20 16.60 -0.60
CA ASN A 94 -37.49 16.31 0.78
C ASN A 94 -36.16 16.30 1.54
N THR A 95 -35.56 17.49 1.66
CA THR A 95 -34.32 17.74 2.41
C THR A 95 -34.54 17.70 3.92
N ASN A 96 -35.81 17.62 4.36
CA ASN A 96 -36.16 17.56 5.77
C ASN A 96 -36.16 16.09 6.21
N GLY A 97 -35.09 15.69 6.89
CA GLY A 97 -35.00 14.37 7.51
C GLY A 97 -36.17 14.09 8.45
N LYS A 98 -36.47 12.82 8.69
CA LYS A 98 -37.54 12.42 9.63
C LYS A 98 -37.14 12.79 11.06
N GLN A 99 -38.12 12.97 11.93
CA GLN A 99 -37.90 13.21 13.36
C GLN A 99 -37.75 11.87 14.10
N ALA A 100 -36.76 11.77 14.98
CA ALA A 100 -36.60 10.61 15.84
C ALA A 100 -37.79 10.49 16.82
N SER A 101 -38.30 9.27 17.01
CA SER A 101 -39.28 8.99 18.05
C SER A 101 -38.58 8.70 19.40
N LYS A 102 -39.35 8.75 20.49
CA LYS A 102 -38.87 8.43 21.84
C LYS A 102 -38.61 6.92 21.95
N GLY A 103 -37.40 6.49 21.57
CA GLY A 103 -36.98 5.10 21.69
C GLY A 103 -35.46 4.96 21.72
N LYS A 104 -34.98 3.78 22.15
CA LYS A 104 -33.53 3.50 22.19
C LYS A 104 -32.98 3.30 20.78
N PRO A 105 -31.88 3.96 20.41
CA PRO A 105 -31.20 3.69 19.15
C PRO A 105 -30.66 2.25 19.12
N LYS A 106 -30.52 1.70 17.92
CA LYS A 106 -29.96 0.37 17.68
C LYS A 106 -28.69 0.47 16.85
N ARG A 107 -27.77 -0.46 17.03
CA ARG A 107 -26.61 -0.60 16.16
C ARG A 107 -26.94 -1.53 15.01
N ASP A 108 -26.71 -1.09 13.78
CA ASP A 108 -26.79 -1.95 12.62
C ASP A 108 -25.58 -2.88 12.62
N PHE A 109 -25.80 -4.19 12.72
CA PHE A 109 -24.72 -5.18 12.72
C PHE A 109 -24.00 -5.28 11.38
N ALA A 110 -24.69 -4.98 10.27
CA ALA A 110 -24.10 -5.09 8.94
C ALA A 110 -23.17 -3.92 8.62
N THR A 111 -23.53 -2.71 9.08
CA THR A 111 -22.79 -1.48 8.73
C THR A 111 -22.10 -0.80 9.91
N GLY A 112 -22.34 -1.27 11.13
CA GLY A 112 -21.82 -0.68 12.36
C GLY A 112 -22.44 0.65 12.77
N ARG A 113 -23.35 1.21 11.94
CA ARG A 113 -23.99 2.53 12.09
C ARG A 113 -25.01 2.56 13.23
N THR A 114 -25.29 3.74 13.76
CA THR A 114 -26.34 3.92 14.77
C THR A 114 -27.64 4.32 14.09
N LEU A 115 -28.70 3.55 14.33
CA LEU A 115 -30.02 3.78 13.77
C LEU A 115 -30.99 4.26 14.85
N PHE A 116 -31.76 5.29 14.52
CA PHE A 116 -32.73 5.93 15.40
C PHE A 116 -34.13 5.50 15.03
N PRO A 117 -34.99 5.24 16.03
CA PRO A 117 -36.37 4.87 15.77
C PRO A 117 -37.13 6.07 15.23
N VAL A 118 -37.97 5.81 14.22
CA VAL A 118 -38.88 6.76 13.60
C VAL A 118 -40.23 6.07 13.45
N GLU A 119 -41.29 6.73 13.88
CA GLU A 119 -42.65 6.22 13.70
C GLU A 119 -43.14 6.55 12.30
N SER A 120 -43.46 5.52 11.52
CA SER A 120 -43.95 5.65 10.15
C SER A 120 -45.05 4.61 9.92
N GLY A 121 -46.30 5.07 9.77
CA GLY A 121 -47.44 4.19 9.48
C GLY A 121 -47.70 3.14 10.58
N GLY A 122 -47.57 3.51 11.86
CA GLY A 122 -47.80 2.61 13.00
C GLY A 122 -46.70 1.58 13.26
N LYS A 123 -45.58 1.62 12.51
CA LYS A 123 -44.40 0.78 12.75
C LYS A 123 -43.19 1.64 13.07
N THR A 124 -42.31 1.15 13.95
CA THR A 124 -41.02 1.76 14.25
C THR A 124 -40.00 1.35 13.18
N GLN A 125 -39.60 2.29 12.34
CA GLN A 125 -38.51 2.14 11.39
C GLN A 125 -37.21 2.64 12.03
N TYR A 126 -36.09 1.97 11.80
CA TYR A 126 -34.78 2.39 12.29
C TYR A 126 -33.98 2.99 11.15
N LEU A 127 -33.64 4.28 11.24
CA LEU A 127 -33.00 5.06 10.18
C LEU A 127 -31.70 5.71 10.68
N PRO A 128 -30.67 5.87 9.83
CA PRO A 128 -29.44 6.56 10.20
C PRO A 128 -29.68 8.07 10.31
N ILE A 129 -28.82 8.78 11.03
CA ILE A 129 -28.81 10.26 10.99
C ILE A 129 -28.29 10.77 9.65
N ALA A 130 -28.66 12.01 9.30
CA ALA A 130 -28.35 12.62 8.01
C ALA A 130 -26.86 12.49 7.61
N ARG A 131 -25.94 12.75 8.54
CA ARG A 131 -24.49 12.67 8.26
C ARG A 131 -23.98 11.24 8.01
N GLU A 132 -24.62 10.23 8.58
CA GLU A 132 -24.28 8.79 8.38
C GLU A 132 -25.08 8.13 7.23
N ALA A 133 -26.07 8.85 6.70
CA ALA A 133 -26.89 8.37 5.59
C ALA A 133 -26.12 8.43 4.26
N THR A 134 -26.23 7.36 3.49
CA THR A 134 -25.72 7.27 2.11
C THR A 134 -26.44 8.27 1.20
N ALA A 135 -25.82 8.61 0.06
CA ALA A 135 -26.44 9.51 -0.92
C ALA A 135 -27.83 9.02 -1.39
N ARG A 136 -28.00 7.69 -1.50
CA ARG A 136 -29.30 7.07 -1.84
C ARG A 136 -30.32 7.23 -0.71
N GLU A 137 -29.93 6.99 0.54
CA GLU A 137 -30.81 7.18 1.70
C GLU A 137 -31.23 8.65 1.85
N ARG A 138 -30.31 9.60 1.63
CA ARG A 138 -30.61 11.04 1.61
C ARG A 138 -31.60 11.40 0.50
N ARG A 139 -31.38 10.92 -0.73
CA ARG A 139 -32.28 11.16 -1.87
C ARG A 139 -33.69 10.62 -1.62
N LEU A 140 -33.81 9.51 -0.88
CA LEU A 140 -35.09 8.88 -0.56
C LEU A 140 -35.73 9.40 0.74
N GLY A 141 -35.11 10.36 1.44
CA GLY A 141 -35.60 10.84 2.75
C GLY A 141 -35.58 9.75 3.83
N LEU A 142 -34.75 8.71 3.67
CA LEU A 142 -34.61 7.59 4.60
C LEU A 142 -33.53 7.87 5.64
N PHE A 143 -33.61 9.03 6.28
CA PHE A 143 -32.69 9.45 7.32
C PHE A 143 -33.41 10.29 8.37
N VAL A 144 -32.76 10.44 9.51
CA VAL A 144 -33.21 11.26 10.64
C VAL A 144 -32.46 12.59 10.65
N ALA A 145 -33.17 13.69 10.88
CA ALA A 145 -32.55 15.01 11.00
C ALA A 145 -31.59 15.04 12.19
N ASN A 146 -30.39 15.63 12.03
CA ASN A 146 -29.37 15.65 13.08
C ASN A 146 -29.92 16.27 14.39
N ASP A 147 -30.59 17.40 14.26
CA ASP A 147 -31.16 18.18 15.36
C ASP A 147 -32.23 17.41 16.15
N SER A 148 -32.89 16.42 15.52
CA SER A 148 -33.91 15.60 16.20
C SER A 148 -33.33 14.54 17.14
N VAL A 149 -32.04 14.27 17.01
CA VAL A 149 -31.31 13.26 17.81
C VAL A 149 -30.37 13.94 18.80
N GLN A 150 -29.84 15.10 18.42
CA GLN A 150 -28.88 15.84 19.21
C GLN A 150 -29.50 16.32 20.53
N LYS A 151 -28.89 15.92 21.64
CA LYS A 151 -29.16 16.50 22.96
C LYS A 151 -28.21 17.65 23.23
N GLU A 152 -28.58 18.55 24.13
CA GLU A 152 -27.67 19.58 24.61
C GLU A 152 -26.42 18.95 25.23
N ALA A 153 -25.28 19.62 25.06
CA ALA A 153 -24.00 19.17 25.63
C ALA A 153 -24.08 19.22 27.17
N ILE A 154 -23.70 18.11 27.81
CA ILE A 154 -23.85 17.93 29.27
C ILE A 154 -22.59 18.42 30.03
N ASN A 155 -21.45 18.46 29.35
CA ASN A 155 -20.16 18.78 29.97
C ASN A 155 -19.65 20.15 29.50
N THR A 156 -18.88 20.80 30.36
CA THR A 156 -18.20 22.08 30.06
C THR A 156 -16.74 21.84 29.70
N LEU A 157 -16.24 22.57 28.70
CA LEU A 157 -14.82 22.55 28.33
C LEU A 157 -13.97 23.11 29.47
N LEU A 158 -12.89 22.40 29.82
CA LEU A 158 -11.89 22.91 30.77
C LEU A 158 -10.91 23.84 30.05
N ASP A 159 -10.47 24.89 30.75
CA ASP A 159 -9.51 25.84 30.18
C ASP A 159 -8.18 25.13 29.84
N PRO A 160 -7.77 25.11 28.56
CA PRO A 160 -6.55 24.44 28.12
C PRO A 160 -5.28 25.00 28.79
N ALA A 161 -5.29 26.23 29.31
CA ALA A 161 -4.15 26.80 30.03
C ALA A 161 -3.96 26.23 31.45
N THR A 162 -5.01 25.65 32.03
CA THR A 162 -5.01 25.19 33.44
C THR A 162 -4.94 23.68 33.58
N VAL A 163 -5.04 22.95 32.46
CA VAL A 163 -5.25 21.50 32.45
C VAL A 163 -4.28 20.80 31.52
N GLU A 164 -3.45 19.92 32.09
CA GLU A 164 -2.60 19.00 31.32
C GLU A 164 -3.10 17.54 31.46
N PRO A 165 -3.26 16.78 30.36
CA PRO A 165 -3.29 17.23 28.96
C PRO A 165 -4.65 17.86 28.57
N ALA A 166 -4.65 19.05 27.98
CA ALA A 166 -5.87 19.73 27.54
C ALA A 166 -6.65 18.96 26.44
N SER A 167 -5.94 18.15 25.66
CA SER A 167 -6.51 17.27 24.64
C SER A 167 -5.70 15.99 24.50
N VAL A 168 -6.36 14.92 24.05
CA VAL A 168 -5.76 13.61 23.78
C VAL A 168 -6.24 13.11 22.43
N ARG A 169 -5.37 12.43 21.69
CA ARG A 169 -5.73 11.79 20.42
C ARG A 169 -6.30 10.39 20.69
N ASP A 170 -7.51 10.13 20.22
CA ASP A 170 -8.12 8.81 20.28
C ASP A 170 -7.40 7.87 19.30
N PHE A 171 -6.70 6.86 19.81
CA PHE A 171 -5.96 5.90 18.98
C PHE A 171 -6.87 5.10 18.03
N ASN A 172 -8.12 4.87 18.39
CA ASN A 172 -9.02 4.03 17.59
C ASN A 172 -9.59 4.79 16.40
N THR A 173 -9.87 6.08 16.58
CA THR A 173 -10.56 6.89 15.56
C THR A 173 -9.67 7.97 14.95
N GLY A 174 -8.50 8.23 15.53
CA GLY A 174 -7.59 9.30 15.13
C GLY A 174 -8.05 10.71 15.49
N ARG A 175 -9.25 10.86 16.08
CA ARG A 175 -9.90 12.13 16.45
C ARG A 175 -9.23 12.78 17.66
N THR A 176 -9.40 14.09 17.80
CA THR A 176 -8.92 14.83 18.97
C THR A 176 -10.04 14.97 19.99
N LEU A 177 -9.78 14.54 21.22
CA LEU A 177 -10.70 14.64 22.35
C LEU A 177 -10.22 15.70 23.32
N PHE A 178 -11.13 16.54 23.82
CA PHE A 178 -10.82 17.68 24.69
C PHE A 178 -11.20 17.37 26.14
N ALA A 179 -10.41 17.88 27.08
CA ALA A 179 -10.70 17.72 28.50
C ALA A 179 -11.95 18.51 28.89
N THR A 180 -12.94 17.81 29.45
CA THR A 180 -14.20 18.38 29.91
C THR A 180 -14.47 18.01 31.35
N GLU A 181 -15.34 18.77 31.99
CA GLU A 181 -15.82 18.50 33.34
C GLU A 181 -17.32 18.24 33.32
N THR A 182 -17.72 17.14 33.97
CA THR A 182 -19.14 16.82 34.21
C THR A 182 -19.70 17.67 35.35
N ALA A 183 -21.03 17.76 35.46
CA ALA A 183 -21.69 18.45 36.58
C ALA A 183 -21.26 17.95 37.98
N ASN A 184 -20.68 16.76 38.07
CA ASN A 184 -20.15 16.16 39.31
C ASN A 184 -18.66 16.43 39.54
N GLY A 185 -18.02 17.29 38.74
CA GLY A 185 -16.59 17.60 38.82
C GLY A 185 -15.66 16.51 38.28
N LYS A 186 -16.20 15.48 37.61
CA LYS A 186 -15.40 14.41 37.02
C LYS A 186 -14.91 14.82 35.64
N ARG A 187 -13.60 14.65 35.39
CA ARG A 187 -12.96 14.89 34.10
C ARG A 187 -13.24 13.76 33.09
N GLU A 188 -13.66 14.14 31.89
CA GLU A 188 -13.89 13.24 30.76
C GLU A 188 -13.36 13.86 29.46
N TYR A 189 -12.96 13.04 28.49
CA TYR A 189 -12.46 13.51 27.20
C TYR A 189 -13.52 13.32 26.12
N LEU A 190 -13.98 14.42 25.53
CA LEU A 190 -15.08 14.41 24.57
C LEU A 190 -14.66 15.00 23.21
N PRO A 191 -15.22 14.50 22.10
CA PRO A 191 -15.00 15.09 20.79
C PRO A 191 -15.78 16.39 20.64
N LYS A 192 -15.40 17.20 19.64
CA LYS A 192 -16.22 18.32 19.18
C LYS A 192 -17.47 17.83 18.43
N GLU A 193 -18.49 18.66 18.32
CA GLU A 193 -19.79 18.36 17.75
C GLU A 193 -19.70 17.82 16.31
N SER A 194 -18.88 18.45 15.47
CA SER A 194 -18.66 18.01 14.08
C SER A 194 -17.95 16.66 13.96
N GLU A 195 -17.21 16.21 14.98
CA GLU A 195 -16.50 14.93 15.02
C GLU A 195 -17.18 13.86 15.89
N ALA A 196 -18.21 14.23 16.64
CA ALA A 196 -18.97 13.32 17.47
C ALA A 196 -19.68 12.26 16.61
N THR A 197 -19.82 11.05 17.10
CA THR A 197 -20.63 9.98 16.51
C THR A 197 -22.11 10.22 16.80
N ALA A 198 -23.01 9.57 16.05
CA ALA A 198 -24.44 9.68 16.30
C ALA A 198 -24.85 9.31 17.73
N LEU A 199 -24.17 8.30 18.30
CA LEU A 199 -24.39 7.89 19.68
C LEU A 199 -23.96 8.99 20.67
N GLU A 200 -22.78 9.58 20.47
CA GLU A 200 -22.26 10.68 21.28
C GLU A 200 -23.19 11.90 21.26
N LEU A 201 -23.71 12.30 20.09
CA LEU A 201 -24.73 13.37 19.98
C LEU A 201 -26.02 13.04 20.74
N SER A 202 -26.51 11.81 20.60
CA SER A 202 -27.76 11.37 21.28
C SER A 202 -27.63 11.28 22.80
N GLN A 203 -26.40 11.26 23.31
CA GLN A 203 -26.08 11.23 24.72
C GLN A 203 -25.66 12.60 25.27
N GLY A 204 -25.55 13.64 24.43
CA GLY A 204 -25.01 14.94 24.85
C GLY A 204 -23.51 14.89 25.22
N LYS A 205 -22.79 13.87 24.74
CA LYS A 205 -21.36 13.62 25.02
C LYS A 205 -20.48 14.19 23.92
N TYR A 206 -20.55 15.50 23.76
CA TYR A 206 -19.74 16.26 22.81
C TYR A 206 -19.57 17.69 23.33
N LEU A 207 -18.71 18.45 22.68
CA LEU A 207 -18.54 19.88 22.91
C LEU A 207 -19.02 20.66 21.69
N PRO A 208 -19.80 21.74 21.86
CA PRO A 208 -20.13 22.63 20.76
C PRO A 208 -18.86 23.15 20.09
N ASP A 209 -18.80 23.13 18.76
CA ASP A 209 -17.60 23.52 18.01
C ASP A 209 -17.13 24.94 18.38
N ALA A 210 -18.08 25.85 18.62
CA ALA A 210 -17.82 27.24 19.01
C ALA A 210 -17.16 27.40 20.40
N GLN A 211 -17.22 26.39 21.27
CA GLN A 211 -16.52 26.42 22.56
C GLN A 211 -15.06 25.99 22.43
N VAL A 212 -14.76 25.14 21.44
CA VAL A 212 -13.43 24.56 21.22
C VAL A 212 -12.59 25.42 20.28
N GLU A 213 -13.24 25.98 19.26
CA GLU A 213 -12.58 26.62 18.14
C GLU A 213 -13.00 28.09 18.05
N VAL A 214 -12.03 28.97 18.21
CA VAL A 214 -12.18 30.39 17.83
C VAL A 214 -11.88 30.51 16.33
N PRO A 215 -12.59 31.38 15.58
CA PRO A 215 -12.25 31.65 14.18
C PRO A 215 -10.76 31.95 14.02
N PRO A 216 -10.14 31.51 12.91
CA PRO A 216 -8.71 31.72 12.72
C PRO A 216 -8.40 33.21 12.75
N ILE A 217 -7.26 33.57 13.32
CA ILE A 217 -6.72 34.93 13.18
C ILE A 217 -6.60 35.18 11.67
N GLY A 218 -7.08 36.34 11.21
CA GLY A 218 -7.19 36.71 9.79
C GLY A 218 -5.84 36.92 9.08
N ASN A 219 -4.89 36.01 9.29
CA ASN A 219 -3.57 36.02 8.69
C ASN A 219 -3.65 35.44 7.29
N GLU A 220 -2.95 36.07 6.35
CA GLU A 220 -2.87 35.55 4.99
C GLU A 220 -1.79 34.47 4.90
N VAL A 221 -2.12 33.29 4.37
CA VAL A 221 -1.14 32.25 4.08
C VAL A 221 -0.15 32.72 3.01
N LEU A 222 1.13 32.74 3.36
CA LEU A 222 2.21 33.11 2.44
C LEU A 222 2.67 31.91 1.61
N ASN A 223 3.09 32.19 0.38
CA ASN A 223 3.77 31.22 -0.47
C ASN A 223 5.23 31.04 -0.03
N LYS A 224 5.44 30.52 1.18
CA LYS A 224 6.75 30.18 1.74
C LYS A 224 6.73 28.73 2.23
N ARG A 225 7.90 28.09 2.17
CA ARG A 225 8.05 26.71 2.65
C ARG A 225 7.60 26.57 4.11
N PRO A 226 6.86 25.50 4.45
CA PRO A 226 6.49 25.25 5.83
C PRO A 226 7.74 24.96 6.68
N LEU A 227 7.66 25.34 7.96
CA LEU A 227 8.65 25.01 8.97
C LEU A 227 8.21 23.75 9.70
N PHE A 228 9.05 22.72 9.77
CA PHE A 228 8.74 21.51 10.54
C PHE A 228 9.05 21.72 12.03
N GLU A 229 8.04 21.54 12.87
CA GLU A 229 8.18 21.56 14.33
C GLU A 229 8.49 20.15 14.84
N PHE A 230 9.73 19.93 15.28
CA PHE A 230 10.19 18.60 15.71
C PHE A 230 9.50 18.06 16.95
N ASN A 231 9.13 18.93 17.90
CA ASN A 231 8.53 18.51 19.18
C ASN A 231 7.15 17.88 18.96
N SER A 232 6.36 18.48 18.07
CA SER A 232 4.98 18.07 17.77
C SER A 232 4.88 17.28 16.46
N GLN A 233 6.01 17.07 15.77
CA GLN A 233 6.14 16.39 14.47
C GLN A 233 5.14 16.87 13.41
N ARG A 234 4.97 18.19 13.28
CA ARG A 234 3.97 18.80 12.39
C ARG A 234 4.54 19.96 11.59
N ASN A 235 3.84 20.33 10.53
CA ASN A 235 4.20 21.46 9.67
C ASN A 235 3.53 22.75 10.15
N LEU A 236 4.32 23.82 10.23
CA LEU A 236 3.85 25.18 10.48
C LEU A 236 3.96 26.00 9.20
N PHE A 237 2.90 26.70 8.84
CA PHE A 237 2.77 27.46 7.62
C PHE A 237 3.02 28.93 7.89
N ALA A 238 3.84 29.56 7.05
CA ALA A 238 4.10 30.98 7.15
C ALA A 238 2.81 31.75 6.82
N THR A 239 2.40 32.60 7.73
CA THR A 239 1.24 33.47 7.59
C THR A 239 1.68 34.90 7.84
N LYS A 240 1.02 35.86 7.19
CA LYS A 240 1.25 37.28 7.40
C LYS A 240 0.17 37.83 8.32
N ALA A 241 0.57 38.28 9.49
CA ALA A 241 -0.31 38.92 10.44
C ALA A 241 -0.70 40.34 9.98
N THR A 242 -1.72 40.91 10.61
CA THR A 242 -2.26 42.24 10.29
C THR A 242 -1.25 43.37 10.50
N ASP A 243 -0.28 43.17 11.39
CA ASP A 243 0.85 44.08 11.63
C ASP A 243 1.98 43.92 10.59
N GLY A 244 1.83 42.99 9.64
CA GLY A 244 2.83 42.68 8.61
C GLY A 244 3.91 41.70 9.05
N SER A 245 3.91 41.24 10.31
CA SER A 245 4.83 40.23 10.81
C SER A 245 4.52 38.85 10.21
N ILE A 246 5.52 37.97 10.21
CA ILE A 246 5.38 36.60 9.70
C ILE A 246 5.29 35.65 10.89
N GLU A 247 4.16 34.99 11.04
CA GLU A 247 3.94 33.94 12.04
C GLU A 247 3.84 32.58 11.39
N TYR A 248 4.37 31.56 12.05
CA TYR A 248 4.29 30.17 11.59
C TYR A 248 3.20 29.44 12.39
N LEU A 249 2.09 29.09 11.72
CA LEU A 249 0.91 28.51 12.36
C LEU A 249 0.62 27.09 11.83
N PRO A 250 0.18 26.15 12.67
CA PRO A 250 -0.20 24.82 12.21
C PRO A 250 -1.47 24.87 11.35
N LYS A 251 -1.74 23.80 10.60
CA LYS A 251 -3.05 23.60 9.99
C LYS A 251 -4.10 23.27 11.07
N LYS A 252 -5.37 23.55 10.80
CA LYS A 252 -6.48 23.32 11.73
C LYS A 252 -6.51 21.88 12.24
N SER A 253 -6.27 20.90 11.38
CA SER A 253 -6.27 19.48 11.79
C SER A 253 -5.08 19.06 12.68
N ASP A 254 -4.00 19.83 12.71
CA ASP A 254 -2.80 19.57 13.53
C ASP A 254 -2.65 20.55 14.71
N ALA A 255 -3.61 21.45 14.88
CA ALA A 255 -3.61 22.44 15.95
C ALA A 255 -3.91 21.77 17.31
N THR A 256 -3.20 22.20 18.34
CA THR A 256 -3.47 21.83 19.73
C THR A 256 -4.75 22.51 20.24
N ALA A 257 -5.31 22.01 21.34
CA ALA A 257 -6.45 22.65 22.00
C ALA A 257 -6.19 24.13 22.35
N PHE A 258 -4.97 24.47 22.75
CA PHE A 258 -4.59 25.85 23.04
C PHE A 258 -4.51 26.71 21.77
N GLU A 259 -4.01 26.16 20.67
CA GLU A 259 -3.96 26.88 19.39
C GLU A 259 -5.36 27.09 18.80
N LEU A 260 -6.27 26.10 18.94
CA LEU A 260 -7.67 26.21 18.52
C LEU A 260 -8.44 27.25 19.35
N SER A 261 -8.24 27.28 20.67
CA SER A 261 -8.90 28.25 21.55
C SER A 261 -8.41 29.69 21.33
N GLN A 262 -7.24 29.87 20.72
CA GLN A 262 -6.69 31.18 20.36
C GLN A 262 -6.88 31.55 18.87
N GLY A 263 -7.46 30.67 18.05
CA GLY A 263 -7.54 30.88 16.60
C GLY A 263 -6.18 30.86 15.90
N ARG A 264 -5.12 30.33 16.54
CA ARG A 264 -3.73 30.29 16.05
C ARG A 264 -3.50 29.08 15.14
N TYR A 265 -4.26 29.00 14.06
CA TYR A 265 -4.15 27.96 13.06
C TYR A 265 -4.54 28.50 11.68
N VAL A 266 -4.24 27.73 10.65
CA VAL A 266 -4.65 28.02 9.26
C VAL A 266 -5.68 26.99 8.81
N ASN A 267 -6.70 27.44 8.08
CA ASN A 267 -7.64 26.51 7.47
C ASN A 267 -6.93 25.58 6.47
N ASP A 268 -7.17 24.28 6.60
CA ASP A 268 -6.55 23.24 5.76
C ASP A 268 -6.73 23.51 4.25
N GLY A 269 -7.88 24.06 3.86
CA GLY A 269 -8.20 24.41 2.48
C GLY A 269 -7.38 25.59 1.94
N GLU A 270 -7.01 26.57 2.77
CA GLU A 270 -6.25 27.75 2.35
C GLU A 270 -4.78 27.43 2.11
N ILE A 271 -4.22 26.53 2.91
CA ILE A 271 -2.85 26.02 2.73
C ILE A 271 -2.72 25.35 1.36
N SER A 272 -3.72 24.56 0.98
CA SER A 272 -3.77 23.83 -0.29
C SER A 272 -3.81 24.74 -1.52
N LEU A 273 -4.06 26.05 -1.35
CA LEU A 273 -4.18 27.03 -2.43
C LEU A 273 -2.96 27.96 -2.57
N LYS A 274 -2.16 28.12 -1.51
CA LYS A 274 -1.14 29.18 -1.43
C LYS A 274 0.22 28.74 -0.91
N ALA A 275 0.28 27.76 -0.02
CA ALA A 275 1.56 27.30 0.53
C ALA A 275 2.19 26.31 -0.45
N PRO A 276 3.52 26.39 -0.72
CA PRO A 276 4.27 25.35 -1.39
C PRO A 276 4.46 24.21 -0.38
N LEU A 277 3.36 23.56 -0.01
CA LEU A 277 3.39 22.16 0.39
C LEU A 277 4.11 21.44 -0.75
N GLY A 278 4.93 20.44 -0.46
CA GLY A 278 5.39 19.47 -1.48
C GLY A 278 4.26 18.68 -2.16
N ALA A 279 3.02 19.20 -2.17
CA ALA A 279 1.78 18.54 -2.51
C ALA A 279 0.76 19.43 -3.27
N GLU A 280 1.14 20.60 -3.81
CA GLU A 280 0.30 21.28 -4.82
C GLU A 280 0.38 20.64 -6.21
N ASN A 281 1.35 19.75 -6.37
CA ASN A 281 1.60 19.12 -7.63
C ASN A 281 0.71 17.89 -7.72
N ALA A 282 -0.29 17.93 -8.62
CA ALA A 282 -1.04 16.76 -9.00
C ALA A 282 -0.04 15.62 -9.20
N MET A 283 -0.17 14.55 -8.40
CA MET A 283 0.70 13.40 -8.60
C MET A 283 0.58 13.01 -10.07
N SER A 284 1.74 12.88 -10.70
CA SER A 284 1.79 12.58 -12.12
C SER A 284 1.41 11.12 -12.33
N ASN A 285 0.75 10.83 -13.44
CA ASN A 285 0.54 9.44 -13.88
C ASN A 285 1.85 8.75 -14.32
N ARG A 286 2.99 9.44 -14.23
CA ARG A 286 4.32 8.86 -14.45
C ARG A 286 4.58 7.72 -13.45
N LYS A 287 5.36 6.75 -13.92
CA LYS A 287 5.69 5.54 -13.17
C LYS A 287 6.54 5.90 -11.92
N PRO A 288 6.23 5.33 -10.74
CA PRO A 288 7.09 5.41 -9.57
C PRO A 288 8.48 4.85 -9.87
N ARG A 289 9.48 5.31 -9.13
CA ARG A 289 10.87 4.87 -9.25
C ARG A 289 11.38 4.38 -7.90
N TYR A 290 12.36 3.49 -7.92
CA TYR A 290 13.08 3.10 -6.72
C TYR A 290 14.36 3.93 -6.60
N ASP A 291 14.50 4.67 -5.51
CA ASP A 291 15.74 5.38 -5.19
C ASP A 291 16.71 4.41 -4.49
N ILE A 292 17.77 4.02 -5.21
CA ILE A 292 18.78 3.10 -4.68
C ILE A 292 19.60 3.76 -3.57
N GLY A 293 19.85 5.06 -3.65
CA GLY A 293 20.68 5.77 -2.68
C GLY A 293 19.99 5.90 -1.32
N LYS A 294 18.65 5.98 -1.33
CA LYS A 294 17.83 6.17 -0.12
C LYS A 294 17.01 4.95 0.30
N GLY A 295 16.89 3.96 -0.58
CA GLY A 295 16.27 2.67 -0.26
C GLY A 295 14.74 2.65 -0.30
N HIS A 296 14.08 3.68 -0.84
CA HIS A 296 12.62 3.83 -0.84
C HIS A 296 12.04 4.10 -2.24
N ILE A 297 10.70 4.05 -2.36
CA ILE A 297 10.00 4.35 -3.61
C ILE A 297 9.67 5.84 -3.64
N ILE A 298 9.98 6.49 -4.76
CA ILE A 298 9.67 7.88 -5.04
C ILE A 298 8.62 7.97 -6.15
N TYR A 299 7.71 8.94 -6.02
CA TYR A 299 6.54 9.13 -6.88
C TYR A 299 6.69 10.42 -7.66
N GLY A 300 6.20 10.42 -8.91
CA GLY A 300 6.28 11.57 -9.79
C GLY A 300 5.24 12.61 -9.44
N VAL A 301 5.64 13.87 -9.41
CA VAL A 301 4.87 14.99 -8.89
C VAL A 301 5.12 16.19 -9.83
N GLU A 302 4.08 16.73 -10.45
CA GLU A 302 4.20 17.81 -11.47
C GLU A 302 4.23 19.21 -10.84
N THR A 303 5.36 19.91 -10.92
CA THR A 303 5.53 21.30 -10.45
C THR A 303 4.59 22.28 -11.14
N LYS A 304 4.37 23.45 -10.53
CA LYS A 304 3.65 24.58 -11.17
C LYS A 304 4.23 24.97 -12.54
N GLU A 305 5.50 24.67 -12.75
CA GLU A 305 6.25 24.91 -13.99
C GLU A 305 6.10 23.76 -15.00
N GLY A 306 5.39 22.69 -14.65
CA GLY A 306 5.16 21.50 -15.48
C GLY A 306 6.29 20.46 -15.44
N GLU A 307 7.30 20.65 -14.59
CA GLU A 307 8.40 19.70 -14.43
C GLU A 307 8.01 18.54 -13.50
N THR A 308 8.52 17.34 -13.76
CA THR A 308 8.26 16.20 -12.86
C THR A 308 9.36 16.10 -11.81
N LEU A 309 9.02 16.41 -10.57
CA LEU A 309 9.83 16.11 -9.40
C LEU A 309 9.50 14.70 -8.89
N TYR A 310 10.49 13.99 -8.34
CA TYR A 310 10.25 12.70 -7.68
C TYR A 310 10.41 12.84 -6.17
N LEU A 311 9.34 12.54 -5.42
CA LEU A 311 9.28 12.71 -3.98
C LEU A 311 8.91 11.40 -3.27
N PRO A 312 9.47 11.11 -2.08
CA PRO A 312 9.08 9.96 -1.27
C PRO A 312 7.70 10.16 -0.61
N ARG A 313 7.15 9.05 -0.12
CA ARG A 313 6.05 9.06 0.86
C ARG A 313 6.50 9.72 2.17
N GLU A 314 5.55 10.25 2.94
CA GLU A 314 5.81 10.83 4.25
C GLU A 314 6.48 9.84 5.20
N SER A 315 5.98 8.59 5.22
CA SER A 315 6.56 7.50 6.01
C SER A 315 8.01 7.18 5.65
N ASP A 316 8.36 7.37 4.37
CA ASP A 316 9.64 6.97 3.79
C ASP A 316 10.65 8.13 3.74
N ALA A 317 10.19 9.36 3.94
CA ALA A 317 10.99 10.56 3.89
C ALA A 317 11.95 10.66 5.08
N SER A 318 13.21 10.95 4.78
CA SER A 318 14.23 11.27 5.78
C SER A 318 13.85 12.53 6.58
N GLY A 319 14.44 12.71 7.76
CA GLY A 319 14.16 13.88 8.59
C GLY A 319 14.46 15.21 7.88
N LEU A 320 15.47 15.25 7.01
CA LEU A 320 15.80 16.41 6.18
C LEU A 320 14.75 16.64 5.07
N GLU A 321 14.28 15.58 4.41
CA GLU A 321 13.20 15.68 3.42
C GLU A 321 11.91 16.16 4.05
N ARG A 322 11.57 15.65 5.24
CA ARG A 322 10.42 16.14 6.02
C ARG A 322 10.58 17.60 6.43
N ALA A 323 11.74 17.98 6.94
CA ALA A 323 12.02 19.36 7.33
C ALA A 323 11.97 20.35 6.15
N GLN A 324 12.24 19.88 4.93
CA GLN A 324 12.19 20.68 3.70
C GLN A 324 10.84 20.61 2.98
N GLY A 325 9.89 19.81 3.47
CA GLY A 325 8.61 19.56 2.81
C GLY A 325 8.73 18.78 1.49
N LEU A 326 9.81 18.03 1.31
CA LEU A 326 10.10 17.22 0.12
C LEU A 326 9.52 15.81 0.26
N PHE A 327 8.22 15.71 0.51
CA PHE A 327 7.51 14.43 0.62
C PHE A 327 6.04 14.58 0.22
N ILE A 328 5.38 13.44 0.04
CA ILE A 328 3.97 13.35 -0.30
C ILE A 328 3.23 12.66 0.85
N PRO A 329 2.12 13.21 1.36
CA PRO A 329 1.31 12.54 2.37
C PRO A 329 0.90 11.12 1.94
N ASP A 330 1.00 10.15 2.85
CA ASP A 330 0.77 8.73 2.54
C ASP A 330 -0.62 8.47 1.96
N ASN A 331 -1.65 9.11 2.53
CA ASN A 331 -3.03 9.01 2.08
C ASN A 331 -3.23 9.50 0.63
N ALA A 332 -2.49 10.54 0.22
CA ALA A 332 -2.52 11.06 -1.14
C ALA A 332 -1.89 10.07 -2.11
N VAL A 333 -0.79 9.43 -1.72
CA VAL A 333 -0.14 8.39 -2.51
C VAL A 333 -1.04 7.17 -2.68
N ASP A 334 -1.64 6.68 -1.60
CA ASP A 334 -2.51 5.49 -1.66
C ASP A 334 -3.75 5.73 -2.53
N HIS A 335 -4.38 6.90 -2.38
CA HIS A 335 -5.54 7.25 -3.18
C HIS A 335 -5.19 7.37 -4.68
N HIS A 336 -4.06 7.97 -5.03
CA HIS A 336 -3.62 8.06 -6.41
C HIS A 336 -3.20 6.70 -6.99
N GLU A 337 -2.38 5.93 -6.28
CA GLU A 337 -1.92 4.61 -6.73
C GLU A 337 -3.10 3.66 -6.94
N SER A 338 -4.10 3.70 -6.06
CA SER A 338 -5.33 2.93 -6.24
C SER A 338 -6.09 3.30 -7.52
N LYS A 339 -6.08 4.57 -7.92
CA LYS A 339 -6.65 5.04 -9.19
C LYS A 339 -5.78 4.66 -10.38
N ARG A 340 -4.46 4.89 -10.30
CA ARG A 340 -3.48 4.59 -11.35
C ARG A 340 -3.50 3.11 -11.73
N ARG A 341 -3.54 2.23 -10.73
CA ARG A 341 -3.62 0.77 -10.93
C ARG A 341 -4.92 0.31 -11.59
N ARG A 342 -6.00 1.09 -11.49
CA ARG A 342 -7.26 0.81 -12.22
C ARG A 342 -7.21 1.23 -13.68
N THR A 343 -6.39 2.22 -14.03
CA THR A 343 -6.41 2.86 -15.37
C THR A 343 -5.18 2.55 -16.23
N THR A 344 -4.08 2.09 -15.64
CA THR A 344 -2.84 1.75 -16.36
C THR A 344 -2.45 0.30 -16.10
N LEU A 345 -1.87 -0.38 -17.12
CA LEU A 345 -1.24 -1.70 -16.98
C LEU A 345 -0.29 -1.68 -15.76
N GLU A 346 -0.44 -2.66 -14.86
CA GLU A 346 0.28 -2.77 -13.58
C GLU A 346 1.81 -2.83 -13.77
N ASP A 347 2.45 -1.70 -13.98
CA ASP A 347 3.91 -1.62 -13.99
C ASP A 347 4.42 -1.50 -12.54
N ASN A 348 4.73 -2.65 -11.96
CA ASN A 348 5.24 -2.81 -10.60
C ASN A 348 6.78 -2.73 -10.52
N SER A 349 7.44 -2.14 -11.52
CA SER A 349 8.91 -2.12 -11.62
C SER A 349 9.62 -1.52 -10.40
N ALA A 350 9.10 -0.44 -9.78
CA ALA A 350 9.65 0.13 -8.55
C ALA A 350 9.55 -0.80 -7.34
N ALA A 351 8.39 -1.46 -7.14
CA ALA A 351 8.22 -2.44 -6.07
C ALA A 351 9.13 -3.66 -6.26
N VAL A 352 9.30 -4.09 -7.51
CA VAL A 352 10.24 -5.16 -7.88
C VAL A 352 11.68 -4.76 -7.57
N ALA A 353 12.09 -3.54 -7.92
CA ALA A 353 13.42 -3.02 -7.61
C ALA A 353 13.66 -2.93 -6.10
N GLN A 354 12.68 -2.45 -5.32
CA GLN A 354 12.76 -2.44 -3.85
C GLN A 354 12.90 -3.85 -3.28
N HIS A 355 12.13 -4.82 -3.80
CA HIS A 355 12.25 -6.21 -3.36
C HIS A 355 13.62 -6.80 -3.71
N ARG A 356 14.18 -6.46 -4.89
CA ARG A 356 15.53 -6.86 -5.28
C ARG A 356 16.60 -6.21 -4.39
N ALA A 357 16.42 -4.97 -3.96
CA ALA A 357 17.30 -4.27 -3.03
C ALA A 357 17.34 -4.90 -1.64
N ARG A 358 16.17 -5.14 -1.04
CA ARG A 358 16.10 -5.87 0.24
C ARG A 358 16.79 -7.23 0.17
N ARG A 359 16.76 -7.88 -1.00
CA ARG A 359 17.45 -9.16 -1.23
C ARG A 359 18.95 -8.98 -1.37
N ALA A 360 19.40 -8.00 -2.16
CA ALA A 360 20.82 -7.68 -2.33
C ALA A 360 21.48 -7.36 -0.99
N ASP A 361 20.81 -6.57 -0.14
CA ASP A 361 21.31 -6.24 1.21
C ASP A 361 21.43 -7.48 2.08
N LYS A 362 20.43 -8.37 2.07
CA LYS A 362 20.48 -9.64 2.81
C LYS A 362 21.60 -10.57 2.34
N LEU A 363 21.81 -10.66 1.02
CA LEU A 363 22.90 -11.46 0.44
C LEU A 363 24.28 -10.88 0.77
N ALA A 364 24.37 -9.56 0.99
CA ALA A 364 25.58 -8.89 1.45
C ALA A 364 25.79 -8.97 2.99
N GLY A 365 24.95 -9.72 3.72
CA GLY A 365 25.00 -9.80 5.19
C GLY A 365 24.42 -8.57 5.92
N GLY A 366 23.73 -7.69 5.21
CA GLY A 366 23.09 -6.50 5.75
C GLY A 366 21.77 -6.82 6.46
N VAL A 367 21.71 -6.51 7.76
CA VAL A 367 20.48 -6.48 8.55
C VAL A 367 19.69 -5.24 8.12
N THR A 368 18.66 -5.40 7.29
CA THR A 368 17.73 -4.30 6.99
C THR A 368 16.44 -4.42 7.80
N ALA A 369 16.02 -3.28 8.34
CA ALA A 369 14.86 -3.10 9.19
C ALA A 369 13.58 -3.63 8.53
N ARG A 370 12.70 -4.23 9.36
CA ARG A 370 11.36 -4.69 8.98
C ARG A 370 10.55 -3.54 8.39
N SER A 371 10.29 -3.58 7.09
CA SER A 371 9.24 -2.77 6.46
C SER A 371 7.96 -3.60 6.39
N SER A 372 6.87 -3.00 6.88
CA SER A 372 5.52 -3.54 7.07
C SER A 372 4.69 -3.51 5.79
N ASP A 373 5.26 -3.94 4.65
CA ASP A 373 4.54 -3.91 3.37
C ASP A 373 3.87 -5.25 3.07
N SER A 374 2.57 -5.19 2.79
CA SER A 374 1.59 -6.28 2.82
C SER A 374 1.57 -7.19 1.59
N THR A 375 2.66 -7.29 0.82
CA THR A 375 2.83 -8.42 -0.09
C THR A 375 3.21 -9.64 0.74
N PRO A 376 2.48 -10.76 0.68
CA PRO A 376 2.86 -11.97 1.41
C PRO A 376 4.27 -12.35 0.95
N ALA A 377 5.25 -12.18 1.85
CA ALA A 377 6.59 -12.67 1.61
C ALA A 377 6.48 -14.14 1.19
N PRO A 378 7.17 -14.58 0.12
CA PRO A 378 7.13 -15.97 -0.30
C PRO A 378 7.51 -16.83 0.89
N VAL A 379 6.76 -17.91 1.14
CA VAL A 379 7.06 -18.80 2.25
C VAL A 379 8.37 -19.51 1.92
N ARG A 380 9.41 -19.26 2.72
CA ARG A 380 10.78 -19.72 2.45
C ARG A 380 11.15 -21.00 3.17
N GLN A 381 10.38 -21.36 4.18
CA GLN A 381 10.61 -22.51 5.01
C GLN A 381 9.28 -23.17 5.35
N ALA A 382 9.25 -24.49 5.27
CA ALA A 382 8.19 -25.31 5.80
C ALA A 382 8.28 -25.39 7.33
N THR A 383 7.21 -25.83 7.99
CA THR A 383 7.15 -25.95 9.47
C THR A 383 8.16 -26.94 10.05
N ASP A 384 8.64 -27.88 9.23
CA ASP A 384 9.68 -28.84 9.57
C ASP A 384 11.11 -28.27 9.42
N GLY A 385 11.24 -27.01 8.95
CA GLY A 385 12.52 -26.34 8.71
C GLY A 385 13.06 -26.50 7.29
N THR A 386 12.39 -27.26 6.40
CA THR A 386 12.83 -27.47 5.02
C THR A 386 12.82 -26.15 4.24
N ALA A 387 13.94 -25.80 3.61
CA ALA A 387 14.03 -24.61 2.77
C ALA A 387 13.29 -24.83 1.44
N LEU A 388 12.34 -23.95 1.13
CA LEU A 388 11.55 -24.00 -0.10
C LEU A 388 12.15 -23.08 -1.16
N TRP A 389 12.30 -23.58 -2.38
CA TRP A 389 12.78 -22.75 -3.47
C TRP A 389 11.71 -21.74 -3.88
N ASP A 390 12.02 -20.45 -3.76
CA ASP A 390 11.08 -19.36 -4.02
C ASP A 390 10.93 -19.03 -5.51
N GLY A 391 11.56 -19.81 -6.41
CA GLY A 391 11.59 -19.57 -7.86
C GLY A 391 12.49 -18.40 -8.28
N PHE A 392 13.12 -17.70 -7.33
CA PHE A 392 13.90 -16.50 -7.61
C PHE A 392 15.28 -16.47 -6.95
N THR A 393 15.52 -17.32 -5.96
CA THR A 393 16.80 -17.46 -5.28
C THR A 393 17.79 -18.12 -6.24
N PRO A 394 18.97 -17.50 -6.46
CA PRO A 394 19.97 -18.09 -7.33
C PRO A 394 20.38 -19.44 -6.76
N VAL A 395 20.31 -20.46 -7.62
CA VAL A 395 20.68 -21.83 -7.29
C VAL A 395 22.16 -21.88 -6.96
N LYS A 396 22.53 -22.56 -5.88
CA LYS A 396 23.93 -22.69 -5.51
C LYS A 396 24.54 -23.78 -6.37
N VAL A 397 25.54 -23.41 -7.15
CA VAL A 397 26.33 -24.33 -7.96
C VAL A 397 27.71 -24.48 -7.33
N SER A 398 28.24 -25.69 -7.31
CA SER A 398 29.55 -26.07 -6.80
C SER A 398 30.65 -25.29 -7.51
N GLU A 399 31.70 -24.93 -6.77
CA GLU A 399 32.82 -24.17 -7.35
C GLU A 399 33.46 -24.88 -8.54
N GLU A 400 33.52 -26.21 -8.52
CA GLU A 400 34.08 -27.02 -9.60
C GLU A 400 33.31 -26.82 -10.90
N LYS A 401 31.98 -26.88 -10.83
CA LYS A 401 31.10 -26.73 -11.98
C LYS A 401 31.02 -25.29 -12.46
N GLN A 402 31.10 -24.32 -11.54
CA GLN A 402 31.29 -22.92 -11.89
C GLN A 402 32.60 -22.75 -12.68
N ARG A 403 33.73 -23.26 -12.18
CA ARG A 403 35.04 -23.18 -12.86
C ARG A 403 35.01 -23.84 -14.23
N GLU A 404 34.40 -25.03 -14.35
CA GLU A 404 34.24 -25.71 -15.64
C GLU A 404 33.47 -24.84 -16.65
N THR A 405 32.37 -24.22 -16.20
CA THR A 405 31.55 -23.33 -17.04
C THR A 405 32.32 -22.08 -17.43
N LEU A 406 33.01 -21.44 -16.49
CA LEU A 406 33.77 -20.22 -16.73
C LEU A 406 35.01 -20.44 -17.59
N ALA A 407 35.65 -21.61 -17.51
CA ALA A 407 36.82 -21.97 -18.33
C ALA A 407 36.52 -22.00 -19.83
N ARG A 408 35.26 -22.25 -20.21
CA ARG A 408 34.79 -22.24 -21.61
C ARG A 408 34.55 -20.83 -22.15
N LEU A 409 34.60 -19.81 -21.29
CA LEU A 409 34.28 -18.42 -21.63
C LEU A 409 35.54 -17.56 -21.71
N ARG A 410 35.46 -16.47 -22.47
CA ARG A 410 36.52 -15.46 -22.55
C ARG A 410 36.15 -14.25 -21.68
N PRO A 411 36.57 -14.20 -20.41
CA PRO A 411 36.27 -13.06 -19.55
C PRO A 411 37.03 -11.81 -19.98
N LYS A 412 36.57 -10.66 -19.51
CA LYS A 412 37.27 -9.37 -19.60
C LYS A 412 37.50 -8.83 -18.20
N TYR A 413 38.55 -8.04 -18.04
CA TYR A 413 38.78 -7.31 -16.80
C TYR A 413 38.17 -5.91 -16.92
N ASP A 414 37.26 -5.57 -16.02
CA ASP A 414 36.69 -4.23 -15.90
C ASP A 414 37.63 -3.36 -15.07
N LEU A 415 38.47 -2.58 -15.75
CA LEU A 415 39.43 -1.65 -15.14
C LEU A 415 38.76 -0.62 -14.22
N GLY A 416 37.53 -0.20 -14.52
CA GLY A 416 36.84 0.84 -13.75
C GLY A 416 36.38 0.36 -12.38
N LYS A 417 36.14 -0.94 -12.23
CA LYS A 417 35.63 -1.55 -10.98
C LYS A 417 36.55 -2.63 -10.41
N GLY A 418 37.69 -2.90 -11.05
CA GLY A 418 38.75 -3.77 -10.54
C GLY A 418 38.39 -5.26 -10.46
N ARG A 419 37.57 -5.76 -11.39
CA ARG A 419 36.97 -7.11 -11.30
C ARG A 419 36.80 -7.80 -12.64
N MET A 420 36.58 -9.13 -12.61
CA MET A 420 36.32 -9.93 -13.80
C MET A 420 34.84 -9.87 -14.21
N VAL A 421 34.60 -9.76 -15.51
CA VAL A 421 33.28 -9.81 -16.12
C VAL A 421 33.23 -10.87 -17.20
N TYR A 422 32.11 -11.55 -17.31
CA TYR A 422 31.94 -12.73 -18.15
C TYR A 422 30.88 -12.49 -19.22
N PRO A 423 31.06 -13.03 -20.44
CA PRO A 423 30.06 -12.93 -21.49
C PRO A 423 28.78 -13.64 -21.04
N THR A 424 27.70 -12.89 -20.95
CA THR A 424 26.44 -13.30 -20.34
C THR A 424 25.27 -12.90 -21.23
N GLU A 425 24.32 -13.81 -21.47
CA GLU A 425 23.13 -13.51 -22.27
C GLU A 425 22.16 -12.62 -21.46
N THR A 426 21.88 -11.40 -21.93
CA THR A 426 20.98 -10.44 -21.26
C THR A 426 19.61 -10.34 -21.90
N ALA A 427 19.51 -10.72 -23.17
CA ALA A 427 18.28 -10.93 -23.92
C ALA A 427 18.56 -11.97 -25.02
N LYS A 428 17.52 -12.51 -25.66
CA LYS A 428 17.67 -13.55 -26.69
C LYS A 428 18.67 -13.10 -27.77
N GLY A 429 19.85 -13.75 -27.81
CA GLY A 429 20.92 -13.45 -28.75
C GLY A 429 21.76 -12.19 -28.45
N LYS A 430 21.53 -11.52 -27.32
CA LYS A 430 22.31 -10.35 -26.86
C LYS A 430 23.24 -10.76 -25.73
N ILE A 431 24.55 -10.58 -25.95
CA ILE A 431 25.60 -10.89 -24.96
C ILE A 431 26.17 -9.59 -24.42
N GLU A 432 26.19 -9.45 -23.10
CA GLU A 432 26.87 -8.36 -22.39
C GLU A 432 27.87 -8.94 -21.38
N TYR A 433 28.86 -8.15 -20.97
CA TYR A 433 29.83 -8.58 -19.97
C TYR A 433 29.34 -8.20 -18.58
N LEU A 434 28.98 -9.18 -17.76
CA LEU A 434 28.45 -8.98 -16.41
C LEU A 434 29.36 -9.64 -15.35
N PRO A 435 29.45 -9.06 -14.14
CA PRO A 435 30.19 -9.65 -13.04
C PRO A 435 29.45 -10.89 -12.48
N LEU A 436 30.17 -11.73 -11.74
CA LEU A 436 29.55 -12.77 -10.91
C LEU A 436 28.79 -12.13 -9.74
N LEU A 437 27.90 -12.89 -9.10
CA LEU A 437 27.08 -12.41 -7.97
C LEU A 437 27.93 -11.80 -6.84
N GLU A 438 29.05 -12.45 -6.52
CA GLU A 438 29.97 -12.05 -5.44
C GLU A 438 30.65 -10.71 -5.75
N ASP A 439 31.05 -10.50 -7.01
CA ASP A 439 31.73 -9.28 -7.49
C ASP A 439 30.77 -8.15 -7.91
N ALA A 440 29.47 -8.43 -7.98
CA ALA A 440 28.45 -7.46 -8.37
C ALA A 440 28.25 -6.40 -7.29
N SER A 441 28.13 -5.14 -7.72
CA SER A 441 27.79 -4.04 -6.81
C SER A 441 26.34 -4.19 -6.30
N ASN A 442 25.99 -3.50 -5.21
CA ASN A 442 24.61 -3.52 -4.70
C ASN A 442 23.60 -3.07 -5.77
N SER A 443 23.92 -2.03 -6.56
CA SER A 443 23.07 -1.59 -7.67
C SER A 443 22.91 -2.66 -8.76
N GLU A 444 23.97 -3.39 -9.08
CA GLU A 444 23.92 -4.48 -10.08
C GLU A 444 23.10 -5.66 -9.56
N ARG A 445 23.25 -6.01 -8.28
CA ARG A 445 22.41 -7.03 -7.61
C ARG A 445 20.93 -6.63 -7.62
N ILE A 446 20.63 -5.36 -7.34
CA ILE A 446 19.27 -4.79 -7.39
C ILE A 446 18.66 -4.91 -8.78
N PHE A 447 19.42 -4.63 -9.83
CA PHE A 447 18.90 -4.69 -11.19
C PHE A 447 18.97 -6.08 -11.82
N GLY A 448 19.56 -7.07 -11.14
CA GLY A 448 19.81 -8.40 -11.72
C GLY A 448 20.85 -8.37 -12.84
N LEU A 449 21.76 -7.39 -12.80
CA LEU A 449 22.86 -7.18 -13.76
C LEU A 449 24.12 -7.93 -13.32
N TYR A 450 23.96 -9.21 -13.03
CA TYR A 450 25.05 -10.13 -12.73
C TYR A 450 24.79 -11.46 -13.45
N ALA A 451 25.86 -12.21 -13.67
CA ALA A 451 25.82 -13.51 -14.31
C ALA A 451 25.29 -14.56 -13.33
N ALA A 452 24.29 -15.32 -13.78
CA ALA A 452 23.75 -16.49 -13.11
C ALA A 452 24.06 -17.74 -13.93
N PHE A 453 24.45 -18.81 -13.25
CA PHE A 453 24.66 -20.12 -13.85
C PHE A 453 23.31 -20.80 -14.03
N VAL A 454 22.96 -21.11 -15.27
CA VAL A 454 21.67 -21.74 -15.60
C VAL A 454 21.82 -22.77 -16.72
N PRO A 455 20.91 -23.75 -16.82
CA PRO A 455 20.85 -24.65 -17.95
C PRO A 455 20.70 -23.91 -19.31
N PRO A 456 21.18 -24.50 -20.41
CA PRO A 456 21.06 -23.91 -21.75
C PRO A 456 19.60 -23.82 -22.21
N GLU A 457 18.75 -24.73 -21.77
CA GLU A 457 17.32 -24.68 -22.04
C GLU A 457 16.60 -23.68 -21.12
N PRO A 458 15.33 -23.32 -21.40
CA PRO A 458 14.52 -22.54 -20.49
C PRO A 458 14.35 -23.25 -19.14
N LEU A 459 14.41 -22.50 -18.03
CA LEU A 459 14.35 -23.07 -16.68
C LEU A 459 13.11 -23.95 -16.47
N GLN A 460 11.96 -23.54 -17.01
CA GLN A 460 10.73 -24.32 -16.95
C GLN A 460 10.86 -25.71 -17.61
N ASN A 461 11.53 -25.79 -18.77
CA ASN A 461 11.71 -27.05 -19.49
C ASN A 461 12.70 -27.95 -18.75
N PHE A 462 13.78 -27.36 -18.23
CA PHE A 462 14.74 -28.08 -17.40
C PHE A 462 14.06 -28.70 -16.18
N LEU A 463 13.28 -27.90 -15.42
CA LEU A 463 12.56 -28.39 -14.25
C LEU A 463 11.52 -29.45 -14.62
N ALA A 464 10.76 -29.27 -15.70
CA ALA A 464 9.83 -30.29 -16.16
C ALA A 464 10.54 -31.60 -16.52
N SER A 465 11.69 -31.52 -17.21
CA SER A 465 12.48 -32.70 -17.56
C SER A 465 13.10 -33.39 -16.34
N ALA A 466 13.52 -32.62 -15.33
CA ALA A 466 14.04 -33.14 -14.08
C ALA A 466 12.93 -33.80 -13.25
N GLU A 467 11.70 -33.27 -13.31
CA GLU A 467 10.52 -33.86 -12.69
C GLU A 467 10.13 -35.18 -13.39
N ASP A 468 10.14 -35.21 -14.72
CA ASP A 468 9.90 -36.43 -15.51
C ASP A 468 10.97 -37.52 -15.25
N GLN A 469 12.20 -37.10 -14.93
CA GLN A 469 13.32 -37.99 -14.57
C GLN A 469 13.34 -38.38 -13.08
N ASN A 470 12.35 -37.96 -12.29
CA ASN A 470 12.29 -38.13 -10.83
C ASN A 470 13.53 -37.58 -10.08
N GLN A 471 14.19 -36.56 -10.63
CA GLN A 471 15.31 -35.86 -9.98
C GLN A 471 14.82 -34.78 -9.02
N ILE A 472 13.66 -34.19 -9.32
CA ILE A 472 12.97 -33.23 -8.45
C ILE A 472 11.50 -33.62 -8.34
N ALA A 473 10.86 -33.29 -7.22
CA ALA A 473 9.43 -33.51 -7.06
C ALA A 473 8.77 -32.29 -6.39
N ARG A 474 7.59 -31.89 -6.88
CA ARG A 474 6.75 -30.96 -6.13
C ARG A 474 6.13 -31.69 -4.95
N GLN A 475 6.48 -31.27 -3.75
CA GLN A 475 5.93 -31.83 -2.51
C GLN A 475 4.99 -30.83 -1.85
N SER A 476 4.00 -31.33 -1.11
CA SER A 476 3.15 -30.49 -0.26
C SER A 476 3.87 -30.24 1.05
N PHE A 477 4.17 -28.99 1.34
CA PHE A 477 4.83 -28.57 2.56
C PHE A 477 3.85 -27.84 3.47
N ALA A 478 3.78 -28.25 4.73
CA ALA A 478 3.05 -27.50 5.74
C ALA A 478 3.82 -26.21 6.08
N THR A 479 3.11 -25.08 6.12
CA THR A 479 3.67 -23.77 6.46
C THR A 479 2.80 -23.08 7.51
N GLU A 480 3.32 -22.04 8.17
CA GLU A 480 2.54 -21.23 9.13
C GLU A 480 1.24 -20.64 8.54
N ARG A 481 1.13 -20.60 7.21
CA ARG A 481 -0.01 -20.04 6.47
C ARG A 481 -0.87 -21.10 5.76
N GLY A 482 -0.62 -22.38 6.01
CA GLY A 482 -1.30 -23.51 5.35
C GLY A 482 -0.35 -24.37 4.52
N GLU A 483 -0.89 -25.30 3.75
CA GLU A 483 -0.08 -26.17 2.87
C GLU A 483 0.25 -25.46 1.55
N VAL A 484 1.50 -25.62 1.10
CA VAL A 484 2.00 -25.05 -0.15
C VAL A 484 2.70 -26.14 -0.94
N SER A 485 2.34 -26.30 -2.21
CA SER A 485 3.08 -27.16 -3.14
C SER A 485 4.28 -26.39 -3.72
N ALA A 486 5.49 -26.88 -3.44
CA ALA A 486 6.74 -26.25 -3.86
C ALA A 486 7.83 -27.29 -4.15
N TYR A 487 8.95 -26.86 -4.71
CA TYR A 487 10.19 -27.64 -4.76
C TYR A 487 11.04 -27.33 -3.53
N SER A 488 11.72 -28.33 -2.97
CA SER A 488 12.73 -28.07 -1.95
C SER A 488 13.94 -27.35 -2.59
N GLN A 489 14.64 -26.52 -1.83
CA GLN A 489 15.85 -25.85 -2.31
C GLN A 489 16.95 -26.88 -2.64
N GLU A 490 17.04 -27.95 -1.85
CA GLU A 490 18.05 -28.99 -2.00
C GLU A 490 17.86 -29.79 -3.29
N ASP A 491 16.62 -30.14 -3.66
CA ASP A 491 16.34 -30.85 -4.92
C ASP A 491 16.71 -29.99 -6.13
N ILE A 492 16.44 -28.68 -6.05
CA ILE A 492 16.78 -27.73 -7.12
C ILE A 492 18.29 -27.57 -7.25
N ASP A 493 19.00 -27.40 -6.13
CA ASP A 493 20.46 -27.32 -6.11
C ASP A 493 21.07 -28.62 -6.70
N ALA A 494 20.57 -29.80 -6.29
CA ALA A 494 21.01 -31.09 -6.79
C ALA A 494 20.74 -31.28 -8.30
N ALA A 495 19.59 -30.86 -8.80
CA ALA A 495 19.28 -30.93 -10.23
C ALA A 495 20.26 -30.09 -11.05
N PHE A 496 20.59 -28.88 -10.59
CA PHE A 496 21.58 -28.03 -11.25
C PHE A 496 22.99 -28.64 -11.19
N GLU A 497 23.34 -29.36 -10.13
CA GLU A 497 24.59 -30.14 -10.05
C GLU A 497 24.62 -31.34 -11.00
N GLN A 498 23.49 -31.91 -11.37
CA GLN A 498 23.40 -33.00 -12.33
C GLN A 498 23.30 -32.53 -13.79
N ALA A 499 22.99 -31.25 -14.03
CA ALA A 499 22.87 -30.70 -15.38
C ALA A 499 24.17 -30.85 -16.19
N PRO A 500 24.14 -31.41 -17.42
CA PRO A 500 25.38 -31.74 -18.15
C PRO A 500 26.17 -30.51 -18.59
N THR A 501 25.51 -29.37 -18.81
CA THR A 501 26.16 -28.11 -19.14
C THR A 501 25.40 -26.94 -18.54
N LEU A 502 26.13 -25.91 -18.12
CA LEU A 502 25.57 -24.63 -17.67
C LEU A 502 26.06 -23.52 -18.61
N VAL A 503 25.27 -22.46 -18.70
CA VAL A 503 25.57 -21.23 -19.44
C VAL A 503 25.32 -20.03 -18.54
N LEU A 504 25.92 -18.88 -18.90
CA LEU A 504 25.69 -17.64 -18.18
C LEU A 504 24.55 -16.83 -18.80
N ARG A 505 23.51 -16.60 -18.00
CA ARG A 505 22.44 -15.65 -18.31
C ARG A 505 22.35 -14.59 -17.23
N SER A 506 21.87 -13.40 -17.57
CA SER A 506 21.67 -12.37 -16.55
C SER A 506 20.56 -12.80 -15.60
N ALA A 507 20.74 -12.57 -14.30
CA ALA A 507 19.70 -12.88 -13.32
C ALA A 507 18.37 -12.20 -13.66
N LYS A 508 18.43 -10.99 -14.25
CA LYS A 508 17.27 -10.30 -14.80
C LYS A 508 16.56 -11.12 -15.89
N LEU A 509 17.29 -11.67 -16.86
CA LEU A 509 16.72 -12.45 -17.96
C LEU A 509 16.06 -13.74 -17.46
N VAL A 510 16.67 -14.40 -16.47
CA VAL A 510 16.12 -15.62 -15.85
C VAL A 510 14.78 -15.29 -15.17
N ILE A 511 14.75 -14.25 -14.34
CA ILE A 511 13.55 -13.84 -13.57
C ILE A 511 12.44 -13.28 -14.47
N ASP A 512 12.78 -12.51 -15.51
CA ASP A 512 11.78 -11.85 -16.36
C ASP A 512 11.11 -12.83 -17.33
N ARG A 513 11.77 -13.95 -17.71
CA ARG A 513 11.16 -15.02 -18.54
C ARG A 513 10.10 -15.82 -17.79
N ASP A 514 10.30 -16.08 -16.50
CA ASP A 514 9.34 -16.82 -15.67
C ASP A 514 8.02 -16.03 -15.43
N ARG A 515 8.00 -14.72 -15.73
CA ARG A 515 6.82 -13.86 -15.63
C ARG A 515 5.95 -13.79 -16.89
N GLN A 516 6.46 -14.19 -18.05
CA GLN A 516 5.68 -14.16 -19.31
C GLN A 516 4.78 -15.40 -19.48
N THR A 517 4.85 -16.35 -18.55
CA THR A 517 3.98 -17.53 -18.50
C THR A 517 2.86 -17.32 -17.48
N PRO A 518 1.57 -17.51 -17.87
CA PRO A 518 0.46 -17.38 -16.95
C PRO A 518 0.58 -18.42 -15.84
N ASN A 519 0.46 -17.94 -14.60
CA ASN A 519 0.31 -18.76 -13.40
C ASN A 519 -0.80 -19.81 -13.64
N PRO A 520 -0.53 -21.13 -13.64
CA PRO A 520 -1.60 -22.10 -13.61
C PRO A 520 -2.29 -21.95 -12.26
N LYS A 521 -3.52 -21.43 -12.32
CA LYS A 521 -4.52 -21.32 -11.25
C LYS A 521 -4.16 -22.13 -9.99
N GLY A 522 -3.76 -21.43 -8.94
CA GLY A 522 -3.92 -21.93 -7.58
C GLY A 522 -5.42 -22.13 -7.34
N ILE A 523 -5.85 -23.39 -7.44
CA ILE A 523 -7.17 -23.82 -7.01
C ILE A 523 -7.20 -23.62 -5.50
N ALA A 524 -7.99 -22.66 -5.04
CA ALA A 524 -8.47 -22.65 -3.68
C ALA A 524 -9.31 -23.91 -3.47
N SER A 525 -8.74 -24.95 -2.86
CA SER A 525 -9.50 -26.06 -2.32
C SER A 525 -10.23 -25.56 -1.07
N ASN A 526 -11.46 -25.10 -1.26
CA ASN A 526 -12.47 -25.13 -0.21
C ASN A 526 -12.76 -26.59 0.12
N SER A 527 -12.17 -27.12 1.18
CA SER A 527 -12.69 -28.32 1.86
C SER A 527 -13.54 -27.88 3.04
N LYS A 528 -14.85 -27.75 2.79
CA LYS A 528 -15.88 -28.05 3.78
C LYS A 528 -16.46 -29.42 3.43
N ALA A 529 -16.24 -30.39 4.29
CA ALA A 529 -17.17 -31.47 4.61
C ALA A 529 -16.85 -31.90 6.04
#